data_AF-A0A124ECR4-F1
#
_entry.id   AF-A0A124ECR4-F1
#
_cell.length_a   1.000
_cell.length_b   1.000
_cell.length_c   1.000
_cell.angle_alpha   90.00
_cell.angle_beta   90.00
_cell.angle_gamma   90.00
#
_symmetry.space_group_name_H-M   'P 1'
#
loop_
_entity.id
_entity.type
_entity.pdbx_description
1 polymer ?
#
loop_
_entity_poly.entity_id
_entity_poly.type
_entity_poly.pdbx_seq_one_letter_code
_entity_poly.pdbx_strand_id
1 'polypeptide(L)' 'MTSSGPVLPTPEITTTPCRRCGTQVAGLNGRYACGVCNWVNHWAEGSSTLPTAEEDPDWPGPDAD' A
#
# COMPACT_ATOMS: atom_id res chain seq x y z
N MET A 1 -27.82 4.12 -7.55
CA MET A 1 -26.71 4.20 -6.59
C MET A 1 -25.41 4.19 -7.39
N THR A 2 -24.97 5.34 -7.87
CA THR A 2 -23.70 5.48 -8.60
C THR A 2 -22.69 6.05 -7.61
N SER A 3 -21.66 5.28 -7.28
CA SER A 3 -20.54 5.76 -6.47
C SER A 3 -19.67 6.67 -7.34
N SER A 4 -19.50 7.93 -6.95
CA SER A 4 -18.61 8.92 -7.59
C SER A 4 -17.23 8.93 -6.95
N GLY A 5 -16.74 7.76 -6.51
CA GLY A 5 -15.39 7.64 -5.97
C GLY A 5 -14.31 7.93 -7.02
N PRO A 6 -13.12 8.40 -6.60
CA PRO A 6 -12.01 8.60 -7.52
C PRO A 6 -11.68 7.29 -8.25
N VAL A 7 -11.34 7.40 -9.55
CA VAL A 7 -10.88 6.26 -10.35
C VAL A 7 -9.47 5.91 -9.87
N LEU A 8 -9.37 4.94 -8.96
CA LEU A 8 -8.09 4.40 -8.54
C LEU A 8 -7.52 3.50 -9.64
N PRO A 9 -6.19 3.48 -9.83
CA PRO A 9 -5.56 2.56 -10.76
C PRO A 9 -5.90 1.11 -10.37
N THR A 10 -6.15 0.27 -11.38
CA THR A 10 -6.37 -1.16 -11.17
C THR A 10 -5.18 -1.75 -10.41
N PRO A 11 -5.40 -2.47 -9.29
CA PRO A 11 -4.30 -3.07 -8.55
C PRO A 11 -3.62 -4.17 -9.38
N GLU A 12 -2.29 -4.19 -9.33
CA GLU A 12 -1.45 -5.19 -9.98
C GLU A 12 -1.00 -6.26 -8.97
N ILE A 13 -1.06 -7.53 -9.37
CA ILE A 13 -0.45 -8.62 -8.60
C ILE A 13 1.03 -8.69 -8.94
N THR A 14 1.89 -8.49 -7.94
CA THR A 14 3.35 -8.58 -8.07
C THR A 14 3.90 -9.70 -7.20
N THR A 15 5.13 -10.17 -7.46
CA THR A 15 5.76 -11.22 -6.65
C THR A 15 7.22 -10.89 -6.31
N THR A 16 7.69 -11.34 -5.15
CA THR A 16 9.07 -11.13 -4.67
C THR A 16 9.47 -12.22 -3.66
N PRO A 17 10.76 -12.56 -3.50
CA PRO A 17 11.22 -13.35 -2.37
C PRO A 17 11.07 -12.58 -1.05
N CYS A 18 10.62 -13.27 0.00
CA CYS A 18 10.58 -12.73 1.36
C CYS A 18 11.99 -12.38 1.85
N ARG A 19 12.19 -11.12 2.29
CA ARG A 19 13.48 -10.64 2.79
C ARG A 19 13.95 -11.31 4.10
N ARG A 20 13.08 -12.08 4.76
CA ARG A 20 13.39 -12.80 6.01
C ARG A 20 13.64 -14.29 5.78
N CYS A 21 12.76 -15.01 5.09
CA CYS A 21 12.84 -16.47 4.94
C CYS A 21 13.00 -16.96 3.50
N GLY A 22 13.07 -16.07 2.51
CA GLY A 22 13.29 -16.41 1.10
C GLY A 22 12.10 -16.98 0.34
N THR A 23 10.99 -17.31 1.01
CA THR A 23 9.76 -17.81 0.35
C THR A 23 9.22 -16.82 -0.67
N GLN A 24 8.76 -17.29 -1.84
CA GLN A 24 8.06 -16.44 -2.83
C GLN A 24 6.74 -15.92 -2.23
N VAL A 25 6.54 -14.60 -2.27
CA VAL A 25 5.32 -13.94 -1.78
C VAL A 25 4.68 -13.18 -2.93
N ALA A 26 3.37 -13.35 -3.10
CA ALA A 26 2.55 -12.52 -3.97
C ALA A 26 1.94 -11.37 -3.15
N GLY A 27 1.79 -10.21 -3.79
CA GLY A 27 1.29 -8.99 -3.17
C GLY A 27 0.55 -8.10 -4.17
N LEU A 28 -0.01 -7.01 -3.68
CA LEU A 28 -0.66 -5.99 -4.52
C LEU A 28 0.20 -4.73 -4.56
N ASN A 29 0.51 -4.24 -5.75
CA ASN A 29 1.27 -3.00 -5.95
C ASN A 29 2.54 -2.94 -5.08
N GLY A 30 3.33 -4.02 -5.04
CA GLY A 30 4.55 -4.08 -4.23
C GLY A 30 4.35 -4.17 -2.71
N ARG A 31 3.12 -4.42 -2.22
CA ARG A 31 2.83 -4.63 -0.80
C ARG A 31 2.76 -6.12 -0.49
N TYR A 32 3.61 -6.58 0.41
CA TYR A 32 3.85 -7.99 0.66
C TYR A 32 3.65 -8.36 2.14
N ALA A 33 2.98 -9.48 2.37
CA ALA A 33 2.86 -10.11 3.68
C ALA A 33 3.20 -11.60 3.56
N CYS A 34 4.25 -12.03 4.23
CA CYS A 34 4.70 -13.41 4.19
C CYS A 34 3.89 -14.27 5.17
N GLY A 35 3.05 -15.15 4.64
CA GLY A 35 2.26 -16.11 5.45
C GLY A 35 3.09 -17.19 6.16
N VAL A 36 4.41 -17.26 5.95
CA VAL A 36 5.30 -18.27 6.57
C VAL A 36 5.99 -17.72 7.82
N CYS A 37 6.62 -16.55 7.72
CA CYS A 37 7.46 -15.99 8.80
C CYS A 37 6.95 -14.66 9.36
N ASN A 38 5.74 -14.24 8.95
CA ASN A 38 5.05 -13.04 9.39
C ASN A 38 5.81 -11.72 9.12
N TRP A 39 6.70 -11.73 8.13
CA TRP A 39 7.35 -10.52 7.64
C TRP A 39 6.39 -9.70 6.76
N VAL A 40 6.36 -8.39 6.96
CA VAL A 40 5.68 -7.40 6.11
C VAL A 40 6.69 -6.34 5.69
N ASN A 41 6.59 -5.82 4.46
CA ASN A 41 7.42 -4.69 4.06
C ASN A 41 6.90 -3.37 4.63
N HIS A 42 7.76 -2.34 4.65
CA HIS A 42 7.34 -1.01 5.08
C HIS A 42 6.28 -0.46 4.10
N TRP A 43 5.28 0.24 4.64
CA TRP A 43 4.13 0.71 3.84
C TRP A 43 4.52 1.68 2.71
N ALA A 44 5.64 2.37 2.83
CA ALA A 44 6.14 3.26 1.79
C ALA A 44 6.87 2.55 0.64
N GLU A 45 7.11 1.23 0.74
CA GLU A 45 7.80 0.45 -0.30
C GLU A 45 6.87 -0.04 -1.42
N GLY A 46 5.57 0.25 -1.36
CA GLY A 46 4.64 -0.08 -2.45
C GLY A 46 4.95 0.72 -3.72
N SER A 47 4.54 0.21 -4.87
CA SER A 47 4.75 0.86 -6.18
C SER A 47 3.73 1.97 -6.48
N SER A 48 2.62 2.03 -5.76
CA SER A 48 1.63 3.10 -5.88
C SER A 48 2.11 4.38 -5.19
N THR A 49 1.88 5.52 -5.82
CA THR A 49 2.00 6.84 -5.17
C THR A 49 1.13 6.87 -3.91
N LEU A 50 1.72 7.35 -2.82
CA LEU A 50 1.01 7.53 -1.55
C LEU A 50 0.19 8.83 -1.61
N PRO A 51 -0.97 8.89 -0.93
CA PRO A 51 -1.71 10.14 -0.78
C PRO A 51 -0.86 11.21 -0.09
N THR A 52 -1.07 12.46 -0.46
CA THR A 52 -0.54 13.59 0.30
C THR A 52 -1.34 13.81 1.59
N ALA A 53 -0.86 14.68 2.46
CA ALA A 53 -1.58 15.06 3.67
C ALA A 53 -2.93 15.73 3.31
N GLU A 54 -2.94 16.61 2.31
CA GLU A 54 -4.12 17.30 1.82
C GLU A 54 -5.20 16.37 1.28
N GLU A 55 -4.83 15.16 0.85
CA GLU A 55 -5.74 14.14 0.33
C GLU A 55 -6.34 13.25 1.44
N ASP A 56 -5.86 13.35 2.67
CA ASP A 56 -6.37 12.57 3.80
C ASP A 56 -7.66 13.21 4.39
N PRO A 57 -8.80 12.50 4.43
CA PRO A 57 -10.06 13.04 4.96
C PRO A 57 -10.01 13.51 6.41
N ASP A 58 -9.03 13.04 7.19
CA ASP A 58 -8.84 13.44 8.59
C ASP A 58 -7.66 14.42 8.80
N TRP A 59 -7.03 14.91 7.72
CA TRP A 59 -5.96 15.88 7.84
C TRP A 59 -6.46 17.19 8.46
N PRO A 60 -5.86 17.66 9.57
CA PRO A 60 -6.38 18.79 10.32
C PRO A 60 -6.10 20.16 9.68
N GLY A 61 -5.37 20.18 8.55
CA GLY A 61 -4.95 21.40 7.87
C GLY A 61 -3.61 21.95 8.37
N PRO A 62 -3.08 22.99 7.70
CA PRO A 62 -1.74 23.52 7.98
C PRO A 62 -1.65 24.34 9.26
N ASP A 63 -2.78 24.79 9.82
CA ASP A 63 -2.86 25.66 11.00
C ASP A 63 -3.18 24.88 12.29
N ALA A 64 -3.05 23.56 12.25
CA ALA A 64 -3.34 22.68 13.37
C ALA A 64 -2.13 22.57 14.32
N ASP A 65 -1.94 23.61 15.14
CA ASP A 65 -1.06 23.62 16.32
C ASP A 65 -1.88 23.91 17.60
#